data_AF-T1GKN3-F1
#
_entry.id   AF-T1GKN3-F1
#
_cell.length_a   1.000
_cell.length_b   1.000
_cell.length_c   1.000
_cell.angle_alpha   90.00
_cell.angle_beta   90.00
_cell.angle_gamma   90.00
#
_symmetry.space_group_name_H-M   'P 1'
#
loop_
_entity.id
_entity.type
_entity.pdbx_description
1 polymer ?
#
loop_
_entity_poly.entity_id
_entity_poly.type
_entity_poly.pdbx_seq_one_letter_code
_entity_poly.pdbx_strand_id
1 'polypeptide(L)'
;MAGREAVRKAVHQVRPLLSVDKDEARKRVINLYKTWYRQIPYVVMDYDIPMSIEQCRAKLREEFLKNKDVQDIRVIDMLVVKVFISFRFSVL
;
A
#
# COMPACT_ATOMS: atom_id res chain seq x y z
N MET A 1 8.33 -13.48 -38.37
CA MET A 1 7.68 -13.64 -37.05
C MET A 1 8.47 -13.03 -35.87
N ALA A 2 9.60 -12.35 -36.08
CA ALA A 2 10.41 -11.76 -34.99
C ALA A 2 9.91 -10.39 -34.45
N GLY A 3 9.18 -9.62 -35.26
CA GLY A 3 8.75 -8.25 -34.89
C GLY A 3 7.72 -8.19 -33.76
N ARG A 4 6.86 -9.22 -33.60
CA ARG A 4 5.81 -9.23 -32.55
C ARG A 4 6.37 -9.48 -31.15
N GLU A 5 7.43 -10.29 -31.02
CA GLU A 5 8.06 -10.55 -29.73
C GLU A 5 8.91 -9.37 -29.24
N ALA A 6 9.59 -8.66 -30.16
CA ALA A 6 10.36 -7.46 -29.83
C ALA A 6 9.47 -6.32 -29.32
N VAL A 7 8.29 -6.13 -29.93
CA VAL A 7 7.30 -5.14 -29.48
C VAL A 7 6.74 -5.50 -28.10
N ARG A 8 6.50 -6.78 -27.81
CA ARG A 8 6.01 -7.22 -26.48
C ARG A 8 7.03 -6.96 -25.37
N LYS A 9 8.33 -7.06 -25.66
CA LYS A 9 9.42 -6.75 -24.71
C LYS A 9 9.60 -5.25 -24.47
N ALA A 10 9.34 -4.38 -25.45
CA ALA A 10 9.49 -2.94 -25.31
C ALA A 10 8.42 -2.30 -24.40
N VAL A 11 7.22 -2.89 -24.31
CA VAL A 11 6.09 -2.35 -23.52
C VAL A 11 6.25 -2.60 -22.00
N HIS A 12 7.20 -3.43 -21.57
CA HIS A 12 7.42 -3.79 -20.15
C HIS A 12 8.70 -3.20 -19.53
N GLN A 13 9.34 -2.23 -20.18
CA GLN A 13 10.51 -1.51 -19.65
C GLN A 13 10.15 -0.39 -18.64
N VAL A 14 9.00 -0.47 -17.96
CA VAL A 14 8.73 0.43 -16.84
C VAL A 14 9.33 -0.19 -15.59
N ARG A 15 10.36 0.45 -15.03
CA ARG A 15 11.00 -0.02 -13.80
C ARG A 15 9.94 -0.23 -12.71
N PRO A 16 9.82 -1.43 -12.12
CA PRO A 16 8.96 -1.62 -10.96
C PRO A 16 9.43 -0.67 -9.86
N LEU A 17 8.49 0.05 -9.23
CA LEU A 17 8.82 1.01 -8.17
C LEU A 17 9.39 0.27 -6.95
N LEU A 18 8.76 -0.83 -6.57
CA LEU A 18 9.21 -1.69 -5.47
C LEU A 18 9.01 -3.18 -5.77
N SER A 19 7.88 -3.58 -6.36
CA SER A 19 7.46 -4.98 -6.52
C SER A 19 7.61 -5.44 -7.97
N VAL A 20 8.34 -6.53 -8.17
CA VAL A 20 8.52 -7.13 -9.52
C VAL A 20 7.30 -7.97 -9.89
N ASP A 21 6.70 -8.64 -8.90
CA ASP A 21 5.57 -9.54 -9.06
C ASP A 21 4.35 -9.17 -8.20
N LYS A 22 3.16 -9.61 -8.62
CA LYS A 22 1.89 -9.39 -7.90
C LYS A 22 1.90 -10.01 -6.50
N ASP A 23 2.57 -11.16 -6.33
CA ASP A 23 2.64 -11.84 -5.04
C ASP A 23 3.52 -11.08 -4.04
N GLU A 24 4.60 -10.46 -4.51
CA GLU A 24 5.46 -9.61 -3.69
C GLU A 24 4.71 -8.35 -3.25
N ALA A 25 4.00 -7.71 -4.17
CA ALA A 25 3.13 -6.57 -3.87
C ALA A 25 2.06 -6.94 -2.83
N ARG A 26 1.40 -8.10 -3.00
CA ARG A 26 0.40 -8.60 -2.03
C ARG A 26 1.02 -8.81 -0.64
N LYS A 27 2.20 -9.43 -0.55
CA LYS A 27 2.91 -9.62 0.72
C LYS A 27 3.23 -8.29 1.38
N ARG A 28 3.70 -7.30 0.62
CA ARG A 28 3.98 -5.95 1.13
C ARG A 28 2.74 -5.25 1.66
N VAL A 29 1.62 -5.29 0.93
CA VAL A 29 0.33 -4.72 1.37
C VAL A 29 -0.14 -5.37 2.67
N ILE A 30 -0.05 -6.70 2.79
CA ILE A 30 -0.42 -7.43 4.02
C ILE A 30 0.51 -7.04 5.17
N ASN A 31 1.81 -6.93 4.93
CA ASN A 31 2.76 -6.54 5.95
C ASN A 31 2.50 -5.10 6.42
N LEU A 32 2.22 -4.18 5.50
CA LEU A 32 1.82 -2.81 5.78
C LEU A 32 0.57 -2.78 6.68
N TYR A 33 -0.47 -3.54 6.31
CA TYR A 33 -1.69 -3.64 7.11
C TYR A 33 -1.42 -4.16 8.53
N LYS A 34 -0.59 -5.21 8.67
CA LYS A 34 -0.23 -5.76 9.99
C LYS A 34 0.56 -4.77 10.84
N THR A 35 1.52 -4.07 10.25
CA THR A 35 2.30 -3.03 10.93
C THR A 35 1.37 -1.91 11.42
N TRP A 36 0.47 -1.42 10.58
CA TRP A 36 -0.50 -0.41 10.96
C TRP A 36 -1.44 -0.87 12.06
N TYR A 37 -1.95 -2.09 11.98
CA TYR A 37 -2.84 -2.63 13.00
C TYR A 37 -2.20 -2.64 14.40
N ARG A 38 -0.88 -2.87 14.47
CA ARG A 38 -0.10 -2.78 15.72
C ARG A 38 0.22 -1.34 16.12
N GLN A 39 0.33 -0.42 15.16
CA GLN A 39 0.66 0.98 15.41
C GLN A 39 -0.54 1.82 15.87
N ILE A 40 -1.76 1.46 15.46
CA ILE A 40 -2.99 2.19 15.80
C ILE A 40 -3.15 2.50 17.30
N PRO A 41 -2.94 1.56 18.25
CA PRO A 41 -3.04 1.85 19.67
C PRO A 41 -2.11 2.96 20.14
N TYR A 42 -0.87 2.99 19.62
CA TYR A 42 0.11 4.03 19.96
C TYR A 42 -0.32 5.38 19.40
N VAL A 43 -0.75 5.43 18.14
CA VAL A 43 -1.25 6.67 17.52
C VAL A 43 -2.46 7.24 18.24
N VAL A 44 -3.40 6.39 18.69
CA VAL A 44 -4.58 6.84 19.45
C VAL A 44 -4.19 7.45 20.80
N MET A 45 -3.19 6.87 21.48
CA MET A 45 -2.66 7.41 22.74
C MET A 45 -1.88 8.72 22.53
N ASP A 46 -1.04 8.79 21.49
CA ASP A 46 -0.15 9.92 21.25
C ASP A 46 -0.89 11.16 20.70
N TYR A 47 -1.98 10.96 19.94
CA TYR A 47 -2.71 12.04 19.25
C TYR A 47 -4.05 12.42 19.90
N ASP A 48 -4.38 11.83 21.06
CA ASP A 48 -5.63 12.06 21.81
C ASP A 48 -6.88 12.03 20.91
N ILE A 49 -6.91 11.04 20.00
CA ILE A 49 -7.95 10.91 18.98
C ILE A 49 -9.26 10.53 19.69
N PRO A 50 -10.39 11.24 19.47
CA PRO A 50 -11.65 10.97 20.16
C PRO A 50 -12.38 9.69 19.68
N MET A 51 -11.66 8.80 19.00
CA MET A 51 -12.19 7.57 18.40
C MET A 51 -11.61 6.37 19.12
N SER A 52 -12.41 5.32 19.29
CA SER A 52 -11.91 4.08 19.88
C SER A 52 -10.91 3.40 18.94
N ILE A 53 -9.98 2.62 19.51
CA ILE A 53 -9.01 1.81 18.75
C ILE A 53 -9.72 0.93 17.71
N GLU A 54 -10.91 0.41 18.04
CA GLU A 54 -11.74 -0.38 17.13
C GLU A 54 -12.27 0.43 15.94
N GLN A 55 -12.71 1.67 16.19
CA GLN A 55 -13.13 2.58 15.13
C GLN A 55 -11.97 2.94 14.20
N CYS A 56 -10.77 3.17 14.75
CA CYS A 56 -9.57 3.41 13.95
C CYS A 56 -9.20 2.19 13.09
N ARG A 57 -9.31 0.97 13.65
CA ARG A 57 -9.11 -0.29 12.90
C ARG A 57 -10.15 -0.48 11.80
N ALA A 58 -11.41 -0.14 12.07
CA ALA A 58 -12.48 -0.19 11.07
C ALA A 58 -12.21 0.80 9.93
N LYS A 59 -11.78 2.03 10.26
CA LYS A 59 -11.38 3.04 9.28
C LYS A 59 -10.18 2.60 8.44
N LEU A 60 -9.14 2.03 9.05
CA LEU A 60 -8.03 1.43 8.32
C LEU A 60 -8.54 0.39 7.32
N ARG A 61 -9.42 -0.53 7.76
CA ARG A 61 -9.99 -1.55 6.87
C ARG A 61 -10.81 -0.96 5.73
N GLU A 62 -11.60 0.09 5.99
CA GLU A 62 -12.38 0.81 4.98
C GLU A 62 -11.47 1.37 3.88
N GLU A 63 -10.36 2.02 4.24
CA GLU A 63 -9.40 2.58 3.29
C GLU A 63 -8.70 1.50 2.43
N PHE A 64 -8.36 0.35 3.02
CA PHE A 64 -7.82 -0.77 2.24
C PHE A 64 -8.88 -1.38 1.32
N LEU A 65 -10.15 -1.45 1.74
CA LEU A 65 -11.24 -1.96 0.92
C LEU A 65 -11.60 -1.02 -0.24
N LYS A 66 -11.49 0.30 -0.07
CA LYS A 66 -11.67 1.29 -1.15
C LYS A 66 -10.71 1.04 -2.32
N ASN A 67 -9.50 0.53 -2.03
CA ASN A 67 -8.47 0.26 -3.02
C ASN A 67 -8.43 -1.22 -3.49
N LYS A 68 -9.46 -2.02 -3.18
CA LYS A 68 -9.49 -3.46 -3.51
C LYS A 68 -9.45 -3.76 -5.02
N ASP A 69 -9.97 -2.85 -5.84
CA ASP A 69 -10.15 -3.05 -7.28
C ASP A 69 -8.88 -2.68 -8.07
N VAL A 70 -7.85 -2.15 -7.40
CA VAL A 70 -6.57 -1.79 -8.01
C VAL A 70 -5.79 -3.06 -8.38
N GLN A 71 -5.59 -3.29 -9.67
CA GLN A 71 -4.82 -4.44 -10.18
C GLN A 71 -3.42 -4.11 -10.70
N ASP A 72 -3.11 -2.83 -10.92
CA ASP A 72 -1.79 -2.39 -11.38
C ASP A 72 -0.81 -2.32 -10.20
N ILE A 73 0.26 -3.11 -10.30
CA ILE A 73 1.31 -3.25 -9.28
C ILE A 73 1.94 -1.89 -8.96
N ARG A 74 2.12 -1.02 -9.96
CA ARG A 74 2.76 0.29 -9.79
C ARG A 74 1.90 1.23 -8.95
N VAL A 75 0.58 1.15 -9.14
CA VAL A 75 -0.38 1.95 -8.36
C VAL A 75 -0.41 1.45 -6.92
N ILE A 76 -0.37 0.13 -6.71
CA ILE A 76 -0.28 -0.47 -5.38
C ILE A 76 0.99 0.00 -4.65
N ASP A 77 2.15 -0.08 -5.30
CA ASP A 77 3.42 0.37 -4.73
C ASP A 77 3.39 1.87 -4.39
N MET A 78 2.82 2.69 -5.28
CA MET A 78 2.67 4.14 -5.03
C MET A 78 1.77 4.42 -3.83
N LEU A 79 0.64 3.71 -3.71
CA LEU A 79 -0.28 3.85 -2.57
C LEU A 79 0.39 3.43 -1.25
N VAL A 80 1.15 2.32 -1.27
CA VAL A 80 1.93 1.84 -0.13
C VAL A 80 2.94 2.90 0.32
N VAL A 81 3.70 3.47 -0.62
CA VAL A 81 4.69 4.53 -0.33
C VAL A 81 4.01 5.80 0.18
N LYS A 82 2.89 6.20 -0.42
CA LYS A 82 2.13 7.37 -0.01
C LYS A 82 1.64 7.24 1.43
N VAL A 83 1.06 6.10 1.81
CA VAL A 83 0.62 5.85 3.19
C VAL A 83 1.82 5.86 4.13
N PHE A 84 2.92 5.22 3.76
CA PHE A 84 4.13 5.18 4.57
C PHE A 84 4.71 6.57 4.85
N ILE A 85 4.83 7.42 3.81
CA ILE A 85 5.39 8.78 3.93
C ILE A 85 4.41 9.71 4.66
N SER A 86 3.13 9.71 4.27
CA SER A 86 2.12 10.63 4.82
C SER A 86 1.98 10.47 6.33
N PHE A 87 2.04 9.24 6.83
CA PHE A 87 1.97 9.02 8.25
C PHE A 87 3.31 9.27 8.95
N ARG A 88 4.46 8.95 8.33
CA ARG A 88 5.76 9.29 8.92
C ARG A 88 5.86 10.78 9.20
N PHE A 89 5.38 11.61 8.26
CA PHE A 89 5.38 13.06 8.39
C PHE A 89 4.34 13.59 9.38
N SER A 90 3.24 12.87 9.59
CA SER A 90 2.23 13.27 10.57
C SER A 90 2.60 12.86 12.00
N VAL A 91 3.59 11.96 12.16
CA VAL A 91 4.07 11.43 13.44
C VAL A 91 5.38 12.10 13.94
N LEU A 92 5.97 12.99 13.14
CA LEU A 92 7.12 13.83 13.47
C LEU A 92 6.69 15.29 13.64
#